data_AF-A0A401G3I4-F1
#
_entry.id   AF-A0A401G3I4-F1
#
_cell.length_a   1.000
_cell.length_b   1.000
_cell.length_c   1.000
_cell.angle_alpha   90.00
_cell.angle_beta   90.00
_cell.angle_gamma   90.00
#
_symmetry.space_group_name_H-M   'P 1'
#
loop_
_entity.id
_entity.type
_entity.pdbx_description
1 polymer ?
#
loop_
_entity_poly.entity_id
_entity_poly.type
_entity_poly.pdbx_seq_one_letter_code
_entity_poly.pdbx_strand_id
1 'polypeptide(L)'
;MIIGTIVEGTTDRIVLKSVLNALIPGNHRFLALQPVSPPERSNGWKGVRSWCRQIAEESSLEEILSGETGDPIDLLVIHVDADIADKRGLQDGNEKKTPEVMRPCPPISATIRQIEHVIRKWLNRDELPEKVVLAIPSQDTENWTFAALFPEDPICIRDDYECIKNGHHRPVHKLSLRKYGKYFKRKGNEIKKSKRAYDKLAPVIAENWETVCNICSLAQQFTQDIELLVTGKK
;
A
#
# COMPACT_ATOMS: atom_id res chain seq x y z
N MET A 1 7.77 -7.78 -18.14
CA MET A 1 8.05 -8.01 -16.71
C MET A 1 6.88 -8.74 -16.06
N ILE A 2 7.14 -9.65 -15.12
CA ILE A 2 6.14 -10.26 -14.25
C ILE A 2 6.20 -9.58 -12.89
N ILE A 3 5.11 -8.94 -12.50
CA ILE A 3 5.00 -8.20 -11.23
C ILE A 3 4.05 -8.96 -10.29
N GLY A 4 4.61 -9.51 -9.22
CA GLY A 4 3.86 -10.11 -8.11
C GLY A 4 3.28 -9.03 -7.20
N THR A 5 2.03 -9.21 -6.75
CA THR A 5 1.35 -8.25 -5.88
C THR A 5 0.62 -8.92 -4.72
N ILE A 6 0.97 -8.50 -3.50
CA ILE A 6 0.27 -8.80 -2.25
C ILE A 6 -0.35 -7.50 -1.77
N VAL A 7 -1.68 -7.43 -1.65
CA VAL A 7 -2.36 -6.16 -1.45
C VAL A 7 -3.50 -6.32 -0.46
N GLU A 8 -3.54 -5.42 0.52
CA GLU A 8 -4.54 -5.38 1.58
C GLU A 8 -5.98 -5.43 1.06
N GLY A 9 -6.28 -4.66 0.01
CA GLY A 9 -7.61 -4.52 -0.56
C GLY A 9 -7.68 -4.60 -2.08
N THR A 10 -8.88 -4.92 -2.57
CA THR A 10 -9.14 -5.05 -4.01
C THR A 10 -9.10 -3.71 -4.74
N THR A 11 -9.50 -2.62 -4.09
CA THR A 11 -9.44 -1.25 -4.64
C THR A 11 -8.01 -0.74 -4.69
N ASP A 12 -7.22 -1.03 -3.67
CA ASP A 12 -5.81 -0.64 -3.59
C ASP A 12 -5.01 -1.30 -4.71
N ARG A 13 -5.34 -2.55 -5.05
CA ARG A 13 -4.72 -3.25 -6.19
C ARG A 13 -4.97 -2.55 -7.52
N ILE A 14 -6.16 -1.97 -7.71
CA ILE A 14 -6.49 -1.27 -8.95
C ILE A 14 -5.63 -0.01 -9.08
N VAL A 15 -5.49 0.75 -8.00
CA VAL A 15 -4.61 1.93 -7.96
C VAL A 15 -3.16 1.52 -8.19
N LEU A 16 -2.67 0.54 -7.42
CA LEU A 16 -1.28 0.09 -7.49
C LEU A 16 -0.90 -0.41 -8.89
N LYS A 17 -1.78 -1.19 -9.55
CA LYS A 17 -1.53 -1.64 -10.94
C LYS A 17 -1.47 -0.47 -11.92
N SER A 18 -2.33 0.54 -11.76
CA SER A 18 -2.34 1.71 -12.63
C SER A 18 -1.08 2.55 -12.46
N VAL A 19 -0.65 2.76 -11.21
CA VAL A 19 0.59 3.48 -10.88
C VAL A 19 1.81 2.72 -11.39
N LEU A 20 1.93 1.42 -11.13
CA LEU A 20 3.05 0.61 -11.62
C LEU A 20 3.15 0.60 -13.16
N ASN A 21 2.02 0.58 -13.86
CA ASN A 21 2.01 0.71 -15.33
C ASN A 21 2.49 2.08 -15.82
N ALA A 22 2.29 3.14 -15.04
CA ALA A 22 2.80 4.47 -15.37
C ALA A 22 4.29 4.61 -15.05
N LEU A 23 4.76 3.99 -13.97
CA LEU A 23 6.16 4.08 -13.52
C LEU A 23 7.10 3.18 -14.33
N ILE A 24 6.65 1.99 -14.73
CA ILE A 24 7.51 0.99 -15.37
C ILE A 24 7.19 0.97 -16.88
N PRO A 25 8.16 1.24 -17.77
CA PRO A 25 7.91 1.23 -19.20
C PRO A 25 7.70 -0.19 -19.74
N GLY A 26 6.86 -0.32 -20.77
CA GLY A 26 6.62 -1.58 -21.49
C GLY A 26 5.44 -2.39 -20.97
N ASN A 27 5.33 -3.64 -21.44
CA ASN A 27 4.22 -4.53 -21.08
C ASN A 27 4.54 -5.37 -19.84
N HIS A 28 3.60 -5.36 -18.89
CA HIS A 28 3.72 -6.07 -17.62
C HIS A 28 2.58 -7.06 -17.42
N ARG A 29 2.91 -8.23 -16.89
CA ARG A 29 1.91 -9.20 -16.43
C ARG A 29 1.86 -9.16 -14.91
N PHE A 30 0.69 -8.88 -14.35
CA PHE A 30 0.50 -8.84 -12.90
C PHE A 30 0.01 -10.19 -12.37
N LEU A 31 0.72 -10.72 -11.39
CA LEU A 31 0.30 -11.90 -10.62
C LEU A 31 -0.21 -11.45 -9.26
N ALA A 32 -1.48 -11.76 -8.95
CA ALA A 32 -2.05 -11.55 -7.63
C ALA A 32 -1.75 -12.77 -6.75
N LEU A 33 -0.81 -12.63 -5.82
CA LEU A 33 -0.36 -13.75 -4.97
C LEU A 33 -1.23 -13.90 -3.69
N GLN A 34 -2.01 -12.88 -3.35
CA GLN A 34 -3.05 -12.88 -2.30
C GLN A 34 -4.13 -11.85 -2.67
N PRO A 35 -5.40 -12.02 -2.28
CA PRO A 35 -5.99 -13.28 -1.86
C PRO A 35 -6.22 -14.18 -3.08
N VAL A 36 -5.90 -15.47 -2.94
CA VAL A 36 -6.33 -16.51 -3.87
C VAL A 36 -7.67 -17.01 -3.36
N SER A 37 -8.73 -16.86 -4.14
CA SER A 37 -10.10 -17.23 -3.74
C SER A 37 -10.34 -18.75 -3.91
N PRO A 38 -11.15 -19.44 -3.06
CA PRO A 38 -11.64 -19.11 -1.69
C PRO A 38 -11.41 -20.26 -0.66
N PRO A 39 -11.68 -20.12 0.68
CA PRO A 39 -11.90 -18.95 1.53
C PRO A 39 -10.84 -18.78 2.66
N GLU A 40 -9.69 -19.45 2.62
CA GLU A 40 -8.79 -19.54 3.79
C GLU A 40 -7.96 -18.29 4.07
N ARG A 41 -7.80 -17.38 3.10
CA ARG A 41 -7.02 -16.15 3.30
C ARG A 41 -7.91 -14.96 3.65
N SER A 42 -7.78 -14.46 4.87
CA SER A 42 -8.47 -13.26 5.34
C SER A 42 -8.22 -12.04 4.42
N ASN A 43 -9.23 -11.19 4.26
CA ASN A 43 -9.07 -9.87 3.63
C ASN A 43 -8.35 -8.92 4.60
N GLY A 44 -7.78 -7.82 4.08
CA GLY A 44 -7.12 -6.82 4.91
C GLY A 44 -5.64 -7.13 5.17
N TRP A 45 -4.99 -6.31 6.00
CA TRP A 45 -3.59 -6.53 6.42
C TRP A 45 -3.32 -7.91 7.04
N LYS A 46 -4.31 -8.55 7.65
CA LYS A 46 -4.19 -9.93 8.19
C LYS A 46 -3.93 -10.95 7.08
N GLY A 47 -4.49 -10.72 5.89
CA GLY A 47 -4.24 -11.54 4.71
C GLY A 47 -2.81 -11.40 4.20
N VAL A 48 -2.31 -10.16 4.21
CA VAL A 48 -0.91 -9.86 3.89
C VAL A 48 0.03 -10.55 4.89
N ARG A 49 -0.22 -10.39 6.20
CA ARG A 49 0.53 -11.07 7.27
C ARG A 49 0.52 -12.59 7.12
N SER A 50 -0.66 -13.17 6.86
CA SER A 50 -0.81 -14.62 6.69
C SER A 50 0.00 -15.12 5.50
N TRP A 51 -0.02 -14.41 4.38
CA TRP A 51 0.82 -14.75 3.23
C TRP A 51 2.31 -14.67 3.56
N CYS A 52 2.75 -13.58 4.19
CA CYS A 52 4.16 -13.41 4.58
C CYS A 52 4.65 -14.57 5.47
N ARG A 53 3.83 -15.01 6.44
CA ARG A 53 4.18 -16.13 7.32
C ARG A 53 4.24 -17.45 6.61
N GLN A 54 3.26 -17.71 5.74
CA GLN A 54 3.26 -18.93 4.97
C GLN A 54 4.54 -19.03 4.13
N ILE A 55 4.96 -17.94 3.50
CA ILE A 55 6.24 -17.92 2.78
C ILE A 55 7.43 -18.11 3.71
N ALA A 56 7.40 -17.54 4.92
CA ALA A 56 8.47 -17.73 5.90
C ALA A 56 8.57 -19.16 6.47
N GLU A 57 7.45 -19.89 6.53
CA GLU A 57 7.34 -21.22 7.13
C GLU A 57 7.45 -22.36 6.11
N GLU A 58 6.90 -22.18 4.91
CA GLU A 58 6.71 -23.25 3.93
C GLU A 58 7.57 -23.11 2.65
N SER A 59 8.20 -21.95 2.42
CA SER A 59 8.97 -21.65 1.20
C SER A 59 10.03 -20.57 1.47
N SER A 60 10.38 -19.76 0.46
CA SER A 60 11.23 -18.59 0.60
C SER A 60 10.86 -17.52 -0.45
N LEU A 61 11.25 -16.27 -0.20
CA LEU A 61 11.11 -15.22 -1.22
C LEU A 61 11.96 -15.54 -2.44
N GLU A 62 13.13 -16.16 -2.25
CA GLU A 62 14.05 -16.58 -3.31
C GLU A 62 13.37 -17.57 -4.26
N GLU A 63 12.71 -18.60 -3.75
CA GLU A 63 11.97 -19.60 -4.55
C GLU A 63 10.82 -18.97 -5.36
N ILE A 64 10.12 -17.99 -4.79
CA ILE A 64 9.05 -17.26 -5.49
C ILE A 64 9.63 -16.37 -6.58
N LEU A 65 10.74 -15.68 -6.29
CA LEU A 65 11.37 -14.76 -7.22
C LEU A 65 12.11 -15.50 -8.36
N SER A 66 12.66 -16.69 -8.10
CA SER A 66 13.37 -17.52 -9.08
C SER A 66 12.44 -18.25 -10.05
N GLY A 67 11.17 -18.44 -9.68
CA GLY A 67 10.21 -19.23 -10.44
C GLY A 67 10.24 -20.73 -10.12
N GLU A 68 10.87 -21.14 -9.03
CA GLU A 68 10.81 -22.54 -8.56
C GLU A 68 9.39 -22.97 -8.22
N THR A 69 8.54 -22.02 -7.84
CA THR A 69 7.13 -22.23 -7.48
C THR A 69 6.14 -21.79 -8.56
N GLY A 70 6.60 -21.37 -9.75
CA GLY A 70 5.74 -20.86 -10.81
C GLY A 70 6.48 -20.01 -11.84
N ASP A 71 5.82 -18.99 -12.39
CA ASP A 71 6.54 -18.08 -13.27
C ASP A 71 7.50 -17.18 -12.46
N PRO A 72 8.75 -16.96 -12.91
CA PRO A 72 9.70 -16.10 -12.22
C PRO A 72 9.14 -14.69 -12.06
N ILE A 73 9.33 -14.11 -10.87
CA ILE A 73 8.84 -12.78 -10.53
C ILE A 73 10.00 -11.79 -10.59
N ASP A 74 9.87 -10.80 -11.46
CA ASP A 74 10.88 -9.75 -11.65
C ASP A 74 10.81 -8.68 -10.55
N LEU A 75 9.59 -8.43 -10.04
CA LEU A 75 9.29 -7.45 -8.99
C LEU A 75 8.13 -7.97 -8.13
N LEU A 76 8.31 -8.00 -6.82
CA LEU A 76 7.27 -8.28 -5.85
C LEU A 76 6.91 -7.00 -5.08
N VAL A 77 5.65 -6.58 -5.15
CA VAL A 77 5.14 -5.45 -4.38
C VAL A 77 4.24 -5.94 -3.25
N ILE A 78 4.58 -5.56 -2.02
CA ILE A 78 3.77 -5.81 -0.82
C ILE A 78 3.14 -4.49 -0.38
N HIS A 79 1.81 -4.42 -0.45
CA HIS A 79 1.03 -3.25 -0.05
C HIS A 79 0.35 -3.47 1.30
N VAL A 80 0.51 -2.49 2.19
CA VAL A 80 -0.17 -2.40 3.48
C VAL A 80 -0.41 -0.93 3.81
N ASP A 81 -1.61 -0.59 4.26
CA ASP A 81 -1.94 0.78 4.67
C ASP A 81 -1.31 1.10 6.04
N ALA A 82 -0.73 2.29 6.23
CA ALA A 82 -0.06 2.59 7.50
C ALA A 82 -1.02 2.74 8.70
N ASP A 83 -2.34 2.82 8.49
CA ASP A 83 -3.33 2.83 9.58
C ASP A 83 -3.35 1.52 10.41
N ILE A 84 -2.63 0.49 9.96
CA ILE A 84 -2.36 -0.72 10.74
C ILE A 84 -1.53 -0.44 12.00
N ALA A 85 -0.84 0.71 12.08
CA ALA A 85 0.02 1.07 13.20
C ALA A 85 -0.71 1.12 14.55
N ASP A 86 -2.03 1.34 14.55
CA ASP A 86 -2.88 1.35 15.74
C ASP A 86 -3.60 0.02 15.99
N LYS A 87 -3.29 -1.03 15.22
CA LYS A 87 -4.02 -2.31 15.29
C LYS A 87 -3.35 -3.26 16.28
N ARG A 88 -4.18 -3.89 17.10
CA ARG A 88 -3.76 -4.98 17.99
C ARG A 88 -3.46 -6.25 17.20
N GLY A 89 -2.55 -7.08 17.74
CA GLY A 89 -2.18 -8.36 17.14
C GLY A 89 -1.38 -8.21 15.85
N LEU A 90 -0.79 -7.04 15.60
CA LEU A 90 0.12 -6.80 14.47
C LEU A 90 1.43 -7.59 14.63
N GLN A 91 1.89 -7.75 15.88
CA GLN A 91 3.08 -8.52 16.27
C GLN A 91 2.68 -9.77 17.08
N ASP A 92 3.45 -10.85 16.96
CA ASP A 92 3.25 -12.07 17.75
C ASP A 92 3.49 -11.81 19.24
N GLY A 93 2.76 -12.54 20.08
CA GLY A 93 2.82 -12.37 21.54
C GLY A 93 2.21 -11.05 22.04
N ASN A 94 1.72 -10.19 21.14
CA ASN A 94 1.19 -8.87 21.46
C ASN A 94 -0.30 -8.70 21.12
N GLU A 95 -1.06 -9.79 21.23
CA GLU A 95 -2.51 -9.81 20.97
C GLU A 95 -3.29 -8.88 21.92
N LYS A 96 -2.70 -8.60 23.09
CA LYS A 96 -3.32 -7.83 24.18
C LYS A 96 -2.75 -6.41 24.38
N LYS A 97 -1.63 -6.02 23.75
CA LYS A 97 -1.13 -4.62 23.80
C LYS A 97 -0.99 -4.04 22.39
N THR A 98 -1.24 -2.75 22.26
CA THR A 98 -0.91 -2.00 21.06
C THR A 98 0.62 -1.98 20.94
N PRO A 99 1.23 -2.46 19.85
CA PRO A 99 2.67 -2.36 19.67
C PRO A 99 3.07 -0.88 19.53
N GLU A 100 4.29 -0.52 19.92
CA GLU A 100 4.86 0.84 19.73
C GLU A 100 5.21 1.12 18.26
N VAL A 101 4.27 0.84 17.35
CA VAL A 101 4.45 1.01 15.90
C VAL A 101 4.12 2.44 15.52
N MET A 102 3.05 3.00 16.09
CA MET A 102 2.73 4.40 15.90
C MET A 102 3.74 5.30 16.63
N ARG A 103 4.37 6.21 15.88
CA ARG A 103 5.30 7.22 16.40
C ARG A 103 4.73 8.63 16.16
N PRO A 104 5.25 9.66 16.86
CA PRO A 104 4.84 11.05 16.62
C PRO A 104 5.00 11.46 15.16
N CYS A 105 4.08 12.30 14.67
CA CYS A 105 4.03 12.79 13.30
C CYS A 105 3.62 14.27 13.31
N PRO A 106 4.22 15.15 12.47
CA PRO A 106 5.16 14.86 11.38
C PRO A 106 6.64 14.67 11.80
N PRO A 107 7.46 13.94 11.01
CA PRO A 107 7.11 13.21 9.78
C PRO A 107 6.57 11.79 10.05
N ILE A 108 5.81 11.23 9.10
CA ILE A 108 5.25 9.86 9.23
C ILE A 108 6.32 8.75 9.17
N SER A 109 7.51 9.05 8.64
CA SER A 109 8.59 8.08 8.40
C SER A 109 9.01 7.26 9.63
N ALA A 110 8.89 7.83 10.84
CA ALA A 110 9.16 7.10 12.07
C ALA A 110 8.21 5.91 12.28
N THR A 111 6.93 6.08 11.95
CA THR A 111 5.93 5.01 11.97
C THR A 111 6.18 4.01 10.84
N ILE A 112 6.51 4.49 9.64
CA ILE A 112 6.77 3.62 8.48
C ILE A 112 7.93 2.66 8.75
N ARG A 113 9.04 3.12 9.32
CA ARG A 113 10.16 2.24 9.72
C ARG A 113 9.75 1.11 10.66
N GLN A 114 8.78 1.36 11.56
CA GLN A 114 8.26 0.31 12.45
C GLN A 114 7.37 -0.67 11.69
N ILE A 115 6.57 -0.20 10.73
CA ILE A 115 5.76 -1.07 9.86
C ILE A 115 6.65 -1.95 8.97
N GLU A 116 7.70 -1.40 8.37
CA GLU A 116 8.69 -2.16 7.60
C GLU A 116 9.36 -3.24 8.46
N HIS A 117 9.72 -2.92 9.70
CA HIS A 117 10.24 -3.90 10.65
C HIS A 117 9.22 -5.01 10.94
N VAL A 118 7.94 -4.66 11.12
CA VAL A 118 6.86 -5.63 11.32
C VAL A 118 6.69 -6.56 10.10
N ILE A 119 6.68 -6.01 8.88
CA ILE A 119 6.55 -6.81 7.64
C ILE A 119 7.74 -7.76 7.51
N ARG A 120 8.96 -7.29 7.78
CA ARG A 120 10.17 -8.13 7.84
C ARG A 120 10.05 -9.26 8.85
N LYS A 121 9.52 -8.99 10.05
CA LYS A 121 9.24 -10.03 11.04
C LYS A 121 8.17 -11.02 10.60
N TRP A 122 7.14 -10.60 9.86
CA TRP A 122 6.18 -11.55 9.27
C TRP A 122 6.83 -12.48 8.25
N LEU A 123 7.85 -12.00 7.54
CA LEU A 123 8.63 -12.77 6.57
C LEU A 123 9.78 -13.56 7.22
N ASN A 124 9.99 -13.44 8.53
CA ASN A 124 11.15 -13.99 9.26
C ASN A 124 12.51 -13.57 8.66
N ARG A 125 12.68 -12.28 8.35
CA ARG A 125 13.91 -11.74 7.75
C ARG A 125 14.39 -10.49 8.45
N ASP A 126 15.69 -10.22 8.33
CA ASP A 126 16.29 -8.95 8.71
C ASP A 126 16.33 -7.96 7.54
N GLU A 127 16.39 -8.44 6.30
CA GLU A 127 16.40 -7.62 5.08
C GLU A 127 15.52 -8.23 3.99
N LEU A 128 14.98 -7.37 3.13
CA LEU A 128 14.18 -7.77 1.98
C LEU A 128 15.07 -7.91 0.74
N PRO A 129 14.85 -8.91 -0.13
CA PRO A 129 15.54 -9.01 -1.41
C PRO A 129 15.30 -7.76 -2.25
N GLU A 130 16.26 -7.40 -3.11
CA GLU A 130 16.18 -6.17 -3.92
C GLU A 130 14.89 -6.11 -4.74
N LYS A 131 14.46 -7.24 -5.32
CA LYS A 131 13.22 -7.35 -6.10
C LYS A 131 11.93 -7.15 -5.30
N VAL A 132 11.99 -6.88 -4.00
CA VAL A 132 10.82 -6.69 -3.14
C VAL A 132 10.68 -5.22 -2.73
N VAL A 133 9.56 -4.59 -3.12
CA VAL A 133 9.22 -3.21 -2.76
C VAL A 133 8.00 -3.18 -1.85
N LEU A 134 8.03 -2.29 -0.86
CA LEU A 134 6.90 -2.02 0.01
C LEU A 134 6.12 -0.81 -0.50
N ALA A 135 4.82 -0.96 -0.71
CA ALA A 135 3.91 0.14 -1.04
C ALA A 135 3.08 0.47 0.21
N ILE A 136 3.54 1.45 1.00
CA ILE A 136 2.91 1.82 2.28
C ILE A 136 2.36 3.24 2.18
N PRO A 137 1.11 3.44 1.76
CA PRO A 137 0.49 4.76 1.86
C PRO A 137 0.32 5.15 3.34
N SER A 138 0.45 6.45 3.62
CA SER A 138 0.65 6.97 4.99
C SER A 138 -0.53 6.79 5.93
N GLN A 139 -1.70 6.48 5.37
CA GLN A 139 -2.87 6.13 6.12
C GLN A 139 -3.71 5.11 5.34
N ASP A 140 -4.03 5.43 4.09
CA ASP A 140 -4.72 4.58 3.14
C ASP A 140 -4.41 5.06 1.72
N THR A 141 -4.74 4.26 0.71
CA THR A 141 -4.62 4.65 -0.72
C THR A 141 -5.42 5.91 -1.08
N GLU A 142 -6.38 6.34 -0.25
CA GLU A 142 -7.12 7.58 -0.49
C GLU A 142 -6.30 8.83 -0.23
N ASN A 143 -5.20 8.76 0.53
CA ASN A 143 -4.25 9.86 0.61
C ASN A 143 -3.65 10.16 -0.78
N TRP A 144 -3.24 9.13 -1.52
CA TRP A 144 -2.76 9.32 -2.90
C TRP A 144 -3.90 9.74 -3.83
N THR A 145 -5.09 9.15 -3.66
CA THR A 145 -6.27 9.48 -4.47
C THR A 145 -6.66 10.95 -4.32
N PHE A 146 -6.67 11.47 -3.09
CA PHE A 146 -7.07 12.84 -2.83
C PHE A 146 -6.01 13.83 -3.33
N ALA A 147 -4.72 13.54 -3.13
CA ALA A 147 -3.63 14.36 -3.66
C ALA A 147 -3.67 14.46 -5.19
N ALA A 148 -3.99 13.36 -5.89
CA ALA A 148 -4.12 13.35 -7.34
C ALA A 148 -5.31 14.20 -7.85
N LEU A 149 -6.44 14.17 -7.14
CA LEU A 149 -7.68 14.82 -7.60
C LEU A 149 -7.79 16.28 -7.17
N PHE A 150 -7.21 16.64 -6.03
CA PHE A 150 -7.38 17.93 -5.39
C PHE A 150 -6.05 18.46 -4.81
N PRO A 151 -4.99 18.59 -5.63
CA PRO A 151 -3.66 18.97 -5.14
C PRO A 151 -3.64 20.36 -4.48
N GLU A 152 -4.52 21.26 -4.94
CA GLU A 152 -4.64 22.63 -4.42
C GLU A 152 -5.54 22.73 -3.17
N ASP A 153 -6.14 21.64 -2.68
CA ASP A 153 -6.93 21.71 -1.45
C ASP A 153 -6.00 22.05 -0.26
N PRO A 154 -6.41 22.96 0.65
CA PRO A 154 -5.56 23.36 1.77
C PRO A 154 -5.08 22.23 2.67
N ILE A 155 -5.65 21.01 2.61
CA ILE A 155 -5.09 19.89 3.36
C ILE A 155 -3.81 19.32 2.74
N CYS A 156 -3.65 19.37 1.43
CA CYS A 156 -2.50 18.80 0.71
C CYS A 156 -1.21 19.60 0.96
N ILE A 157 -1.33 20.87 1.34
CA ILE A 157 -0.19 21.74 1.67
C ILE A 157 0.17 21.73 3.17
N ARG A 158 -0.49 20.91 3.98
CA ARG A 158 -0.19 20.82 5.43
C ARG A 158 0.96 19.87 5.66
N ASP A 159 1.88 20.25 6.53
CA ASP A 159 2.99 19.38 6.99
C ASP A 159 2.50 18.06 7.61
N ASP A 160 1.27 18.04 8.13
CA ASP A 160 0.65 16.87 8.72
C ASP A 160 -0.17 16.03 7.73
N TYR A 161 -0.15 16.31 6.42
CA TYR A 161 -1.02 15.67 5.43
C TYR A 161 -1.01 14.15 5.56
N GLU A 162 0.19 13.58 5.61
CA GLU A 162 0.43 12.14 5.70
C GLU A 162 0.29 11.54 7.11
N CYS A 163 0.08 12.35 8.15
CA CYS A 163 -0.13 11.82 9.50
C CYS A 163 -1.46 11.05 9.61
N ILE A 164 -1.44 9.94 10.35
CA ILE A 164 -2.62 9.11 10.59
C ILE A 164 -3.67 9.92 11.38
N LYS A 165 -4.83 10.13 10.76
CA LYS A 165 -5.94 10.95 11.27
C LYS A 165 -7.19 10.11 11.52
N ASN A 166 -8.03 10.55 12.44
CA ASN A 166 -9.31 9.88 12.71
C ASN A 166 -10.51 10.65 12.16
N GLY A 167 -11.57 9.91 11.83
CA GLY A 167 -12.88 10.45 11.48
C GLY A 167 -12.85 11.37 10.25
N HIS A 168 -13.39 12.58 10.41
CA HIS A 168 -13.67 13.49 9.30
C HIS A 168 -12.44 14.19 8.71
N HIS A 169 -11.28 14.08 9.38
CA HIS A 169 -10.00 14.64 8.94
C HIS A 169 -9.29 13.79 7.89
N ARG A 170 -9.74 12.54 7.65
CA ARG A 170 -9.15 11.65 6.65
C ARG A 170 -9.50 12.11 5.22
N PRO A 171 -8.58 12.00 4.25
CA PRO A 171 -8.87 12.22 2.84
C PRO A 171 -10.05 11.39 2.30
N VAL A 172 -10.17 10.11 2.71
CA VAL A 172 -11.32 9.26 2.36
C VAL A 172 -12.67 9.88 2.78
N HIS A 173 -12.73 10.57 3.92
CA HIS A 173 -13.94 11.27 4.35
C HIS A 173 -14.28 12.43 3.41
N LYS A 174 -13.28 13.20 2.95
CA LYS A 174 -13.51 14.25 1.96
C LYS A 174 -14.04 13.71 0.63
N LEU A 175 -13.50 12.59 0.13
CA LEU A 175 -13.94 11.95 -1.11
C LEU A 175 -15.41 11.47 -1.09
N SER A 176 -16.06 11.44 0.07
CA SER A 176 -17.49 11.14 0.19
C SER A 176 -18.41 12.37 0.34
N LEU A 177 -17.85 13.59 0.33
CA LEU A 177 -18.62 14.84 0.37
C LEU A 177 -19.01 15.30 -1.03
N ARG A 178 -20.18 15.95 -1.14
CA ARG A 178 -20.68 16.51 -2.42
C ARG A 178 -19.72 17.52 -3.05
N LYS A 179 -19.08 18.36 -2.24
CA LYS A 179 -18.12 19.37 -2.73
C LYS A 179 -16.88 18.77 -3.41
N TYR A 180 -16.56 17.50 -3.13
CA TYR A 180 -15.47 16.77 -3.76
C TYR A 180 -15.99 15.68 -4.72
N GLY A 181 -17.16 15.89 -5.32
CA GLY A 181 -17.73 14.97 -6.32
C GLY A 181 -18.43 13.72 -5.75
N LYS A 182 -18.37 13.46 -4.44
CA LYS A 182 -19.02 12.31 -3.78
C LYS A 182 -18.65 10.97 -4.41
N TYR A 183 -17.35 10.76 -4.64
CA TYR A 183 -16.80 9.51 -5.19
C TYR A 183 -17.18 8.27 -4.37
N PHE A 184 -17.26 8.40 -3.04
CA PHE A 184 -17.61 7.29 -2.15
C PHE A 184 -18.93 7.49 -1.41
N LYS A 185 -19.64 6.39 -1.18
CA LYS A 185 -20.89 6.37 -0.42
C LYS A 185 -20.58 6.19 1.07
N ARG A 186 -21.42 6.77 1.93
CA ARG A 186 -21.39 6.52 3.38
C ARG A 186 -22.52 5.57 3.77
N LYS A 187 -22.23 4.61 4.65
CA LYS A 187 -23.23 3.75 5.28
C LYS A 187 -22.94 3.72 6.78
N GLY A 188 -23.69 4.50 7.55
CA GLY A 188 -23.35 4.77 8.95
C GLY A 188 -21.98 5.47 9.05
N ASN A 189 -21.09 4.92 9.88
CA ASN A 189 -19.73 5.44 10.07
C ASN A 189 -18.72 4.91 9.03
N GLU A 190 -19.16 4.02 8.13
CA GLU A 190 -18.28 3.43 7.13
C GLU A 190 -18.35 4.15 5.79
N ILE A 191 -17.20 4.28 5.14
CA ILE A 191 -17.09 4.77 3.76
C ILE A 191 -16.95 3.57 2.84
N LYS A 192 -17.90 3.40 1.93
CA LYS A 192 -17.95 2.30 0.97
C LYS A 192 -17.20 2.68 -0.29
N LYS A 193 -15.99 2.11 -0.39
CA LYS A 193 -15.18 2.06 -1.59
C LYS A 193 -15.83 1.09 -2.59
N SER A 194 -15.91 1.46 -3.86
CA SER A 194 -16.46 0.58 -4.89
C SER A 194 -15.44 0.37 -5.99
N LYS A 195 -15.29 -0.87 -6.45
CA LYS A 195 -14.41 -1.23 -7.57
C LYS A 195 -14.65 -0.32 -8.78
N ARG A 196 -15.91 -0.12 -9.16
CA ARG A 196 -16.31 0.75 -10.28
C ARG A 196 -15.82 2.20 -10.16
N ALA A 197 -15.72 2.73 -8.94
CA ALA A 197 -15.17 4.07 -8.74
C ALA A 197 -13.65 4.06 -9.00
N TYR A 198 -12.93 3.07 -8.46
CA TYR A 198 -11.49 2.96 -8.66
C TYR A 198 -11.08 2.61 -10.09
N ASP A 199 -11.90 1.84 -10.82
CA ASP A 199 -11.66 1.60 -12.26
C ASP A 199 -11.58 2.92 -13.05
N LYS A 200 -12.26 3.98 -12.58
CA LYS A 200 -12.21 5.32 -13.18
C LYS A 200 -11.14 6.22 -12.57
N LEU A 201 -10.92 6.12 -11.25
CA LEU A 201 -9.99 6.98 -10.55
C LEU A 201 -8.53 6.57 -10.76
N ALA A 202 -8.23 5.27 -10.86
CA ALA A 202 -6.86 4.79 -10.93
C ALA A 202 -6.05 5.34 -12.12
N PRO A 203 -6.60 5.45 -13.35
CA PRO A 203 -5.90 6.12 -14.44
C PRO A 203 -5.58 7.58 -14.12
N VAL A 204 -6.52 8.32 -13.51
CA VAL A 204 -6.32 9.72 -13.12
C VAL A 204 -5.26 9.86 -12.03
N ILE A 205 -5.23 8.93 -11.07
CA ILE A 205 -4.19 8.88 -10.03
C ILE A 205 -2.81 8.66 -10.66
N ALA A 206 -2.71 7.74 -11.61
CA ALA A 206 -1.47 7.42 -12.29
C ALA A 206 -0.98 8.56 -13.21
N GLU A 207 -1.90 9.24 -13.90
CA GLU A 207 -1.59 10.41 -14.73
C GLU A 207 -1.07 11.59 -13.88
N ASN A 208 -1.61 11.79 -12.68
CA ASN A 208 -1.18 12.85 -11.77
C ASN A 208 -0.14 12.37 -10.75
N TRP A 209 0.56 11.26 -11.02
CA TRP A 209 1.42 10.63 -10.02
C TRP A 209 2.61 11.50 -9.60
N GLU A 210 3.16 12.31 -10.49
CA GLU A 210 4.20 13.30 -10.16
C GLU A 210 3.70 14.30 -9.12
N THR A 211 2.47 14.81 -9.29
CA THR A 211 1.82 15.69 -8.31
C THR A 211 1.61 14.97 -6.98
N VAL A 212 1.21 13.69 -7.01
CA VAL A 212 1.10 12.88 -5.79
C VAL A 212 2.45 12.78 -5.07
N CYS A 213 3.55 12.54 -5.79
CA CYS A 213 4.89 12.47 -5.21
C CYS A 213 5.35 13.81 -4.61
N ASN A 214 4.96 14.94 -5.20
CA ASN A 214 5.25 16.27 -4.66
C ASN A 214 4.52 16.56 -3.33
N ILE A 215 3.39 15.89 -3.09
CA ILE A 215 2.56 16.08 -1.88
C ILE A 215 2.82 14.99 -0.83
N CYS A 216 3.03 13.75 -1.28
CA CYS A 216 3.11 12.56 -0.44
C CYS A 216 4.54 11.99 -0.46
N SER A 217 5.27 12.14 0.65
CA SER A 217 6.63 11.61 0.77
C SER A 217 6.69 10.09 0.59
N LEU A 218 5.63 9.36 0.96
CA LEU A 218 5.61 7.90 0.79
C LEU A 218 5.28 7.46 -0.65
N ALA A 219 4.60 8.30 -1.43
CA ALA A 219 4.45 8.05 -2.87
C ALA A 219 5.78 8.31 -3.61
N GLN A 220 6.50 9.35 -3.19
CA GLN A 220 7.84 9.64 -3.70
C GLN A 220 8.81 8.50 -3.37
N GLN A 221 8.84 8.02 -2.12
CA GLN A 221 9.67 6.88 -1.73
C GLN A 221 9.36 5.63 -2.56
N PHE A 222 8.07 5.29 -2.69
CA PHE A 222 7.66 4.15 -3.52
C PHE A 222 8.13 4.28 -4.98
N THR A 223 8.08 5.49 -5.54
CA THR A 223 8.57 5.77 -6.90
C THR A 223 10.07 5.54 -7.00
N GLN A 224 10.85 6.07 -6.05
CA GLN A 224 12.30 5.91 -6.01
C GLN A 224 12.70 4.43 -5.89
N ASP A 225 12.02 3.66 -5.05
CA ASP A 225 12.29 2.24 -4.87
C ASP A 225 12.05 1.45 -6.18
N ILE A 226 11.00 1.80 -6.92
CA ILE A 226 10.70 1.20 -8.24
C ILE A 226 11.75 1.62 -9.27
N GLU A 227 12.11 2.89 -9.34
CA GLU A 227 13.10 3.42 -10.28
C GLU A 227 14.48 2.80 -10.08
N LEU A 228 14.92 2.64 -8.82
CA LEU A 228 16.18 1.96 -8.49
C LEU A 228 16.21 0.54 -9.03
N LEU A 229 15.10 -0.19 -8.95
CA LEU A 229 15.01 -1.55 -9.46
C LEU A 229 14.98 -1.64 -10.98
N VAL A 230 14.25 -0.74 -11.64
CA VAL A 230 14.10 -0.75 -13.10
C VAL A 230 15.38 -0.29 -13.80
N THR A 231 16.09 0.69 -13.23
CA THR A 231 17.28 1.28 -13.85
C THR A 231 18.58 0.51 -13.54
N GLY A 232 18.57 -0.38 -12.55
CA GLY A 232 19.73 -1.18 -12.16
C GLY A 232 20.92 -0.36 -11.65
N LYS A 233 20.72 0.92 -11.31
CA LYS A 233 21.76 1.81 -10.79
C LYS A 233 21.68 1.88 -9.27
N LYS A 234 22.67 1.29 -8.60
CA LYS A 234 23.15 1.71 -7.28
C LYS A 234 24.47 2.43 -7.45
#